data_AF-A0A9D7QQ89-F1
#
_entry.id   AF-A0A9D7QQ89-F1
#
_cell.length_a   1.000
_cell.length_b   1.000
_cell.length_c   1.000
_cell.angle_alpha   90.00
_cell.angle_beta   90.00
_cell.angle_gamma   90.00
#
_symmetry.space_group_name_H-M   'P 1'
#
loop_
_entity.id
_entity.type
_entity.pdbx_description
1 polymer ?
#
loop_
_entity_poly.entity_id
_entity_poly.type
_entity_poly.pdbx_seq_one_letter_code
_entity_poly.pdbx_strand_id
1 'polypeptide(L)'
;MRRALVTAAALAAFGLAAPAMAQSADSAEDDLDCALFTALEAGKTNDAETRNGILYSMLYFIGRWEGATGRKIEVVMTERALTDAAARSDTLAGKCAARMMDFGDRLDKLGSRLEKAGR
;
A
#
# COMPACT_ATOMS: atom_id res chain seq x y z
N MET A 1 -57.20 -19.79 32.78
CA MET A 1 -55.99 -20.61 33.04
C MET A 1 -55.20 -20.76 31.74
N ARG A 2 -53.88 -20.62 31.84
CA ARG A 2 -52.82 -20.84 30.81
C ARG A 2 -52.72 -19.82 29.66
N ARG A 3 -51.59 -19.08 29.68
CA ARG A 3 -50.70 -18.70 28.55
C ARG A 3 -49.46 -18.05 29.21
N ALA A 4 -48.43 -18.85 29.50
CA ALA A 4 -47.20 -19.00 28.68
C ALA A 4 -46.41 -17.67 28.66
N LEU A 5 -45.43 -17.44 29.55
CA LEU A 5 -44.01 -17.83 29.39
C LEU A 5 -43.54 -17.73 27.94
N VAL A 6 -42.68 -16.75 27.67
CA VAL A 6 -41.50 -16.75 26.77
C VAL A 6 -41.24 -15.31 26.31
N THR A 7 -40.15 -14.70 26.80
CA THR A 7 -39.24 -13.83 26.02
C THR A 7 -38.10 -13.38 26.93
N ALA A 8 -37.13 -14.27 27.14
CA ALA A 8 -35.84 -13.96 27.73
C ALA A 8 -34.74 -14.53 26.84
N ALA A 9 -34.52 -13.92 25.66
CA ALA A 9 -33.45 -14.33 24.74
C ALA A 9 -33.12 -13.26 23.68
N ALA A 10 -32.87 -12.01 24.09
CA ALA A 10 -32.49 -10.95 23.14
C ALA A 10 -31.34 -10.05 23.62
N LEU A 11 -30.39 -10.61 24.40
CA LEU A 11 -29.26 -9.84 24.95
C LEU A 11 -27.87 -10.41 24.62
N ALA A 12 -27.77 -11.44 23.76
CA ALA A 12 -26.50 -12.12 23.47
C ALA A 12 -25.87 -11.82 22.09
N ALA A 13 -26.40 -10.85 21.33
CA ALA A 13 -25.94 -10.59 19.95
C ALA A 13 -24.90 -9.46 19.80
N PHE A 14 -24.50 -8.77 20.87
CA PHE A 14 -23.57 -7.63 20.79
C PHE A 14 -22.11 -7.95 21.20
N GLY A 15 -21.76 -9.21 21.45
CA GLY A 15 -20.50 -9.59 22.11
C GLY A 15 -19.37 -10.13 21.23
N LEU A 16 -19.50 -10.18 19.90
CA LEU A 16 -18.50 -10.80 19.01
C LEU A 16 -18.02 -9.90 17.87
N ALA A 17 -17.98 -8.59 18.08
CA ALA A 17 -17.05 -7.76 17.31
C ALA A 17 -15.64 -8.00 17.87
N ALA A 18 -15.05 -9.15 17.53
CA ALA A 18 -13.61 -9.31 17.67
C ALA A 18 -12.97 -8.12 16.95
N PRO A 19 -12.02 -7.40 17.57
CA PRO A 19 -11.30 -6.37 16.84
C PRO A 19 -10.69 -7.08 15.65
N ALA A 20 -11.08 -6.69 14.44
CA ALA A 20 -10.40 -7.11 13.23
C ALA A 20 -8.92 -6.84 13.50
N MET A 21 -8.13 -7.90 13.59
CA MET A 21 -6.77 -7.82 14.10
C MET A 21 -6.05 -6.68 13.40
N ALA A 22 -5.41 -5.84 14.19
CA ALA A 22 -4.50 -4.81 13.75
C ALA A 22 -3.37 -5.48 12.94
N GLN A 23 -3.61 -5.73 11.66
CA GLN A 23 -2.53 -5.87 10.70
C GLN A 23 -1.74 -4.57 10.84
N SER A 24 -0.47 -4.65 11.22
CA SER A 24 0.40 -3.49 11.29
C SER A 24 0.30 -2.80 9.93
N ALA A 25 -0.45 -1.71 9.86
CA ALA A 25 -0.54 -0.94 8.64
C ALA A 25 0.88 -0.48 8.31
N ASP A 26 1.26 -0.59 7.03
CA ASP A 26 2.53 -0.04 6.58
C ASP A 26 2.64 1.42 7.05
N SER A 27 3.77 1.76 7.66
CA SER A 27 4.01 3.11 8.18
C SER A 27 4.22 4.12 7.04
N ALA A 28 4.16 5.41 7.36
CA ALA A 28 4.55 6.42 6.38
C ALA A 28 6.03 6.23 5.99
N GLU A 29 6.89 5.93 6.96
CA GLU A 29 8.31 5.65 6.72
C GLU A 29 8.51 4.46 5.78
N ASP A 30 7.62 3.45 5.83
CA ASP A 30 7.62 2.33 4.89
C ASP A 30 7.31 2.78 3.46
N ASP A 31 6.40 3.74 3.30
CA ASP A 31 6.09 4.35 2.01
C ASP A 31 7.27 5.18 1.48
N LEU A 32 7.94 5.96 2.33
CA LEU A 32 9.14 6.71 1.93
C LEU A 32 10.27 5.77 1.49
N ASP A 33 10.54 4.72 2.26
CA ASP A 33 11.54 3.71 1.93
C ASP A 33 11.25 3.06 0.57
N CYS A 34 9.98 2.76 0.26
CA CYS A 34 9.60 2.19 -1.03
C CYS A 34 9.62 3.20 -2.18
N ALA A 35 9.35 4.48 -1.94
CA ALA A 35 9.57 5.54 -2.92
C ALA A 35 11.06 5.67 -3.29
N LEU A 36 11.95 5.65 -2.30
CA LEU A 36 13.39 5.68 -2.52
C LEU A 36 13.89 4.43 -3.27
N PHE A 37 13.43 3.25 -2.85
CA PHE A 37 13.78 1.99 -3.51
C PHE A 37 13.35 1.97 -4.98
N THR A 38 12.11 2.36 -5.27
CA THR A 38 11.61 2.40 -6.66
C THR A 38 12.32 3.44 -7.52
N ALA A 39 12.71 4.59 -6.95
CA ALA A 39 13.55 5.56 -7.65
C ALA A 39 14.90 4.96 -8.09
N LEU A 40 15.53 4.16 -7.21
CA LEU A 40 16.79 3.47 -7.52
C LEU A 40 16.59 2.39 -8.59
N GLU A 41 15.55 1.55 -8.47
CA GLU A 41 15.27 0.48 -9.43
C GLU A 41 14.91 1.02 -10.82
N ALA A 42 14.17 2.14 -10.89
CA ALA A 42 13.84 2.79 -12.16
C ALA A 42 15.11 3.24 -12.92
N GLY A 43 16.17 3.61 -12.20
CA GLY A 43 17.47 3.97 -12.77
C GLY A 43 18.32 2.79 -13.26
N LYS A 44 18.00 1.56 -12.84
CA LYS A 44 18.78 0.34 -13.19
C LYS A 44 18.32 -0.34 -14.47
N THR A 45 17.05 -0.15 -14.86
CA THR A 45 16.49 -0.82 -16.04
C THR A 45 16.55 0.07 -17.29
N ASN A 46 16.95 -0.54 -18.41
CA ASN A 46 16.90 0.10 -19.73
C ASN A 46 15.57 -0.15 -20.46
N ASP A 47 14.76 -1.10 -19.98
CA ASP A 47 13.45 -1.40 -20.56
C ASP A 47 12.44 -0.33 -20.16
N ALA A 48 11.88 0.35 -21.17
CA ALA A 48 11.02 1.50 -20.96
C ALA A 48 9.69 1.14 -20.28
N GLU A 49 9.12 -0.02 -20.60
CA GLU A 49 7.87 -0.49 -20.02
C GLU A 49 8.04 -0.81 -18.54
N THR A 50 9.06 -1.60 -18.22
CA THR A 50 9.45 -1.92 -16.83
C THR A 50 9.75 -0.64 -16.05
N ARG A 51 10.51 0.29 -16.62
CA ARG A 51 10.82 1.58 -15.99
C ARG A 51 9.54 2.34 -15.65
N ASN A 52 8.59 2.42 -16.59
CA ASN A 52 7.32 3.12 -16.35
C ASN A 52 6.50 2.46 -15.24
N GLY A 53 6.43 1.12 -15.20
CA GLY A 53 5.77 0.40 -14.11
C GLY A 53 6.39 0.70 -12.73
N ILE A 54 7.72 0.76 -12.66
CA ILE A 54 8.44 1.12 -11.43
C ILE A 54 8.15 2.59 -11.06
N LEU A 55 8.16 3.51 -12.03
CA LEU A 55 7.85 4.92 -11.78
C LEU A 55 6.41 5.14 -11.30
N TYR A 56 5.44 4.37 -11.79
CA TYR A 56 4.07 4.42 -11.24
C TYR A 56 4.02 3.96 -9.78
N SER A 57 4.78 2.92 -9.44
CA SER A 57 4.92 2.47 -8.05
C SER A 57 5.59 3.52 -7.18
N MET A 58 6.61 4.20 -7.69
CA MET A 58 7.27 5.32 -7.02
C MET A 58 6.26 6.42 -6.70
N LEU A 59 5.49 6.88 -7.69
CA LEU A 59 4.47 7.91 -7.50
C LEU A 59 3.37 7.49 -6.52
N TYR A 60 2.99 6.21 -6.53
CA TYR A 60 2.04 5.65 -5.57
C TYR A 60 2.56 5.77 -4.13
N PHE A 61 3.79 5.35 -3.86
CA PHE A 61 4.37 5.45 -2.53
C PHE A 61 4.60 6.89 -2.09
N ILE A 62 5.05 7.76 -3.00
CA ILE A 62 5.16 9.20 -2.76
C ILE A 62 3.81 9.77 -2.32
N GLY A 63 2.74 9.53 -3.08
CA GLY A 63 1.41 10.05 -2.77
C GLY A 63 0.88 9.56 -1.41
N ARG A 64 1.15 8.30 -1.05
CA ARG A 64 0.79 7.78 0.27
C ARG A 64 1.55 8.46 1.40
N TRP A 65 2.87 8.60 1.26
CA TRP A 65 3.70 9.26 2.27
C TRP A 65 3.34 10.73 2.45
N GLU A 66 3.16 11.47 1.35
CA GLU A 66 2.74 12.87 1.41
C GLU A 66 1.34 13.00 2.05
N GLY A 67 0.41 12.11 1.67
CA GLY A 67 -0.93 12.07 2.25
C GLY A 67 -0.95 11.78 3.75
N ALA A 68 -0.08 10.89 4.22
CA ALA A 68 0.01 10.51 5.63
C ALA A 68 0.72 11.57 6.49
N THR A 69 1.71 12.28 5.93
CA THR A 69 2.58 13.18 6.70
C THR A 69 2.30 14.67 6.50
N GLY A 70 1.63 15.04 5.41
CA GLY A 70 1.47 16.43 4.97
C GLY A 70 2.77 17.10 4.48
N ARG A 71 3.87 16.33 4.41
CA ARG A 71 5.18 16.82 3.97
C ARG A 71 5.34 16.63 2.47
N LYS A 72 6.34 17.32 1.91
CA LYS A 72 6.65 17.32 0.49
C LYS A 72 7.85 16.45 0.16
N ILE A 73 7.73 15.62 -0.87
CA ILE A 73 8.72 14.59 -1.21
C ILE A 73 10.06 15.20 -1.60
N GLU A 74 10.05 16.37 -2.26
CA GLU A 74 11.26 17.07 -2.69
C GLU A 74 12.16 17.51 -1.52
N VAL A 75 11.60 17.58 -0.30
CA VAL A 75 12.36 17.95 0.91
C VAL A 75 13.09 16.74 1.51
N VAL A 76 12.60 15.52 1.29
CA VAL A 76 13.12 14.30 1.94
C VAL A 76 13.87 13.39 0.99
N MET A 77 13.54 13.39 -0.30
CA MET A 77 14.14 12.54 -1.31
C MET A 77 15.43 13.16 -1.84
N THR A 78 16.41 13.27 -0.94
CA THR A 78 17.73 13.86 -1.21
C THR A 78 18.72 12.81 -1.76
N GLU A 79 19.84 13.26 -2.34
CA GLU A 79 20.93 12.37 -2.78
C GLU A 79 21.44 11.46 -1.65
N ARG A 80 21.55 12.02 -0.44
CA ARG A 80 21.91 11.25 0.76
C ARG A 80 20.88 10.16 1.05
N ALA A 81 19.59 10.49 1.00
CA ALA A 81 18.53 9.50 1.25
C ALA A 81 18.54 8.38 0.19
N LEU A 82 18.85 8.70 -1.07
CA LEU A 82 19.01 7.72 -2.13
C LEU A 82 20.24 6.83 -1.91
N THR A 83 21.36 7.39 -1.44
CA THR A 83 22.56 6.62 -1.09
C THR A 83 22.29 5.68 0.08
N ASP A 84 21.62 6.18 1.12
CA ASP A 84 21.24 5.38 2.30
C ASP A 84 20.24 4.28 1.92
N ALA A 85 19.33 4.53 0.98
CA ALA A 85 18.41 3.51 0.45
C ALA A 85 19.14 2.48 -0.42
N ALA A 86 20.12 2.89 -1.22
CA ALA A 86 20.93 1.98 -2.04
C ALA A 86 21.73 1.01 -1.16
N ALA A 87 22.28 1.49 -0.04
CA ALA A 87 22.94 0.64 0.95
C ALA A 87 22.01 -0.39 1.63
N ARG A 88 20.69 -0.13 1.61
CA ARG A 88 19.65 -0.99 2.20
C ARG A 88 18.81 -1.72 1.15
N SER A 89 19.19 -1.69 -0.13
CA SER A 89 18.34 -2.15 -1.24
C SER A 89 17.80 -3.56 -1.04
N ASP A 90 18.63 -4.48 -0.57
CA ASP A 90 18.25 -5.89 -0.40
C ASP A 90 17.20 -6.06 0.70
N THR A 91 17.28 -5.25 1.75
CA THR A 91 16.28 -5.23 2.82
C THR A 91 14.97 -4.61 2.34
N LEU A 92 15.06 -3.55 1.51
CA LEU A 92 13.90 -2.86 0.96
C LEU A 92 13.18 -3.70 -0.10
N ALA A 93 13.91 -4.50 -0.88
CA ALA A 93 13.38 -5.26 -2.00
C ALA A 93 12.23 -6.18 -1.57
N GLY A 94 12.40 -6.98 -0.52
CA GLY A 94 11.35 -7.90 -0.07
C GLY A 94 10.07 -7.19 0.36
N LYS A 95 10.22 -6.08 1.10
CA LYS A 95 9.09 -5.27 1.60
C LYS A 95 8.37 -4.53 0.48
N CYS A 96 9.11 -3.91 -0.43
CA CYS A 96 8.54 -3.05 -1.45
C CYS A 96 8.01 -3.85 -2.64
N ALA A 97 8.67 -4.95 -3.04
CA ALA A 97 8.24 -5.77 -4.17
C ALA A 97 6.82 -6.32 -3.98
N ALA A 98 6.49 -6.85 -2.80
CA ALA A 98 5.14 -7.34 -2.51
C ALA A 98 4.07 -6.26 -2.69
N ARG A 99 4.37 -5.05 -2.22
CA ARG A 99 3.47 -3.89 -2.30
C ARG A 99 3.34 -3.36 -3.74
N MET A 100 4.42 -3.39 -4.51
CA MET A 100 4.41 -3.06 -5.94
C MET A 100 3.57 -4.05 -6.74
N MET A 101 3.71 -5.36 -6.47
CA MET A 101 2.89 -6.39 -7.12
C MET A 101 1.41 -6.23 -6.78
N ASP A 102 1.05 -6.03 -5.51
CA ASP A 102 -0.35 -5.76 -5.12
C ASP A 102 -0.92 -4.52 -5.84
N PHE A 103 -0.14 -3.44 -5.90
CA PHE A 103 -0.54 -2.24 -6.61
C PHE A 103 -0.74 -2.49 -8.11
N GLY A 104 0.19 -3.21 -8.75
CA GLY A 104 0.09 -3.63 -10.15
C GLY A 104 -1.16 -4.45 -10.43
N ASP A 105 -1.44 -5.47 -9.60
CA ASP A 105 -2.63 -6.31 -9.70
C ASP A 105 -3.93 -5.49 -9.60
N ARG A 106 -3.94 -4.47 -8.74
CA ARG A 106 -5.10 -3.58 -8.59
C ARG A 106 -5.30 -2.69 -9.81
N LEU A 107 -4.21 -2.20 -10.41
CA LEU A 107 -4.26 -1.43 -11.66
C LEU A 107 -4.72 -2.29 -12.84
N ASP A 108 -4.22 -3.52 -12.95
CA ASP A 108 -4.64 -4.46 -14.00
C ASP A 108 -6.14 -4.79 -13.89
N LYS A 109 -6.61 -5.12 -12.68
CA LYS A 109 -8.05 -5.32 -12.41
C LYS A 109 -8.87 -4.07 -12.71
N LEU A 110 -8.34 -2.88 -12.44
CA LEU A 110 -9.01 -1.62 -12.79
C LEU A 110 -9.08 -1.44 -14.31
N GLY A 111 -7.97 -1.63 -15.03
CA GLY A 111 -7.91 -1.56 -16.49
C GLY A 111 -8.90 -2.50 -17.15
N SER A 112 -8.91 -3.76 -16.72
CA SER A 112 -9.88 -4.78 -17.18
C SER A 112 -11.34 -4.36 -16.96
N ARG A 113 -11.66 -3.61 -15.90
CA ARG A 113 -13.01 -3.10 -15.66
C ARG A 113 -13.33 -1.89 -16.53
N LEU A 114 -12.36 -1.02 -16.77
CA LEU A 114 -12.52 0.16 -17.63
C LEU A 114 -12.77 -0.25 -19.08
N GLU A 115 -12.00 -1.22 -19.59
CA GLU A 115 -12.18 -1.77 -20.93
C GLU A 115 -13.59 -2.34 -21.13
N LYS A 116 -14.06 -3.15 -20.16
CA LYS A 116 -15.44 -3.68 -20.17
C LYS A 116 -16.51 -2.58 -20.13
N ALA A 117 -16.19 -1.42 -19.58
CA ALA A 117 -17.07 -0.25 -19.53
C ALA A 117 -16.96 0.65 -20.77
N GLY A 118 -16.15 0.27 -21.77
CA GLY A 118 -15.92 1.07 -22.97
C GLY A 118 -15.17 2.37 -22.66
N ARG A 119 -14.15 2.30 -21.82
CA ARG A 119 -13.18 3.37 -21.55
C ARG A 119 -11.83 2.99 -22.09
#